data_AF-A0A0C1BV79-F1
#
_entry.id   AF-A0A0C1BV79-F1
#
_cell.length_a   1.000
_cell.length_b   1.000
_cell.length_c   1.000
_cell.angle_alpha   90.00
_cell.angle_beta   90.00
_cell.angle_gamma   90.00
#
_symmetry.space_group_name_H-M   'P 1'
#
loop_
_entity.id
_entity.type
_entity.pdbx_description
1 polymer ?
#
loop_
_entity_poly.entity_id
_entity_poly.type
_entity_poly.pdbx_seq_one_letter_code
_entity_poly.pdbx_strand_id
1 'polypeptide(L)'
;MAPSREAMVNRGDEDEVCPVCKSSRYLNPDMRFLINPECYHKMCESCVDRIFSSGPANCPVAGCHKTLRKNRFRKQTFEDIHVEREVDIRRHVMTVLNRREEEFDSKLDWDNFLEQREEIIFNLVNGIDVGKTEADLQKYAADNMGSIRANQALEAKEVTSFQERQNQEQELARMRRQAAREEYENERKELLAGREDVLTRLASGRPADAAAIAREGQKVMLKKSSARRSEEERIRQKQAALRGTEAKKPGQPTAAAEEGGSGLIKGLKKIKTPEPEKPYDPFGGIVPNQRDYFTLQDHYPSTFLDPIRQDTRMLAGGYDLQEYYSRTMLEAFAGLGCFIDDEVSQRQAHSFNVMKPVGTQGAALAATPASRAGE
;
A
#
# COMPACT_ATOMS: atom_id res chain seq x y z
N MET A 1 1.12 -50.74 -6.58
CA MET A 1 1.32 -49.76 -5.50
C MET A 1 2.59 -48.99 -5.84
N ALA A 2 2.45 -47.73 -6.25
CA ALA A 2 3.58 -46.86 -6.53
C ALA A 2 4.24 -46.45 -5.19
N PRO A 3 5.58 -46.39 -5.10
CA PRO A 3 6.22 -45.92 -3.89
C PRO A 3 5.89 -44.44 -3.67
N SER A 4 5.63 -44.08 -2.40
CA SER A 4 5.31 -42.73 -1.95
C SER A 4 6.37 -41.74 -2.43
N ARG A 5 5.95 -40.56 -2.90
CA ARG A 5 6.84 -39.45 -3.33
C ARG A 5 7.85 -39.01 -2.27
N GLU A 6 7.65 -39.39 -1.01
CA GLU A 6 8.56 -39.13 0.12
C GLU A 6 9.86 -39.94 0.05
N ALA A 7 9.88 -41.11 -0.59
CA ALA A 7 11.06 -41.97 -0.63
C ALA A 7 12.13 -41.54 -1.65
N MET A 8 11.83 -40.58 -2.52
CA MET A 8 12.75 -40.13 -3.58
C MET A 8 13.47 -38.80 -3.26
N VAL A 9 13.22 -38.19 -2.11
CA VAL A 9 13.86 -36.90 -1.70
C VAL A 9 15.16 -37.11 -0.91
N ASN A 10 15.40 -38.30 -0.34
CA ASN A 10 16.52 -38.55 0.58
C ASN A 10 17.88 -38.85 -0.09
N ARG A 11 18.25 -38.15 -1.17
CA ARG A 11 19.63 -38.22 -1.70
C ARG A 11 20.58 -37.16 -1.12
N GLY A 12 20.10 -36.32 -0.18
CA GLY A 12 20.89 -35.31 0.52
C GLY A 12 21.25 -35.62 1.98
N ASP A 13 20.92 -36.83 2.48
CA ASP A 13 21.02 -37.19 3.91
C ASP A 13 22.46 -37.54 4.40
N GLU A 14 23.45 -37.62 3.50
CA GLU A 14 24.81 -38.05 3.85
C GLU A 14 25.59 -36.99 4.67
N ASP A 15 25.14 -35.72 4.65
CA ASP A 15 25.81 -34.58 5.31
C ASP A 15 25.13 -34.13 6.63
N GLU A 16 24.04 -34.77 7.05
CA GLU A 16 23.33 -34.44 8.30
C GLU A 16 23.87 -35.24 9.50
N VAL A 17 25.19 -35.13 9.72
CA VAL A 17 25.88 -35.74 10.86
C VAL A 17 26.24 -34.66 11.87
N CYS A 18 25.82 -34.83 13.13
CA CYS A 18 26.23 -33.89 14.16
C CYS A 18 27.74 -34.03 14.47
N PRO A 19 28.53 -32.93 14.47
CA PRO A 19 29.97 -33.00 14.71
C PRO A 19 30.35 -33.47 16.12
N VAL A 20 29.45 -33.34 17.10
CA VAL A 20 29.73 -33.68 18.51
C VAL A 20 29.39 -35.13 18.83
N CYS A 21 28.17 -35.58 18.51
CA CYS A 21 27.72 -36.94 18.83
C CYS A 21 27.82 -37.91 17.65
N LYS A 22 28.15 -37.43 16.44
CA LYS A 22 28.22 -38.21 15.20
C LYS A 22 26.95 -39.01 14.88
N SER A 23 25.83 -38.71 15.52
CA SER A 23 24.54 -39.34 15.22
C SER A 23 23.97 -38.71 13.95
N SER A 24 23.59 -39.55 12.99
CA SER A 24 22.92 -39.15 11.76
C SER A 24 21.40 -39.14 11.94
N ARG A 25 20.72 -38.37 11.08
CA ARG A 25 19.25 -38.36 11.00
C ARG A 25 18.63 -39.71 10.68
N TYR A 26 19.37 -40.55 9.96
CA TYR A 26 18.95 -41.90 9.60
C TYR A 26 18.64 -42.79 10.81
N LEU A 27 19.38 -42.63 11.91
CA LEU A 27 19.22 -43.47 13.10
C LEU A 27 18.06 -43.02 14.02
N ASN A 28 17.72 -41.72 14.00
CA ASN A 28 16.59 -41.18 14.74
C ASN A 28 15.92 -40.06 13.91
N PRO A 29 14.80 -40.34 13.23
CA PRO A 29 14.13 -39.38 12.33
C PRO A 29 13.54 -38.17 13.08
N ASP A 30 13.36 -38.27 14.39
CA ASP A 30 12.82 -37.18 15.23
C ASP A 30 13.90 -36.20 15.72
N MET A 31 15.19 -36.47 15.49
CA MET A 31 16.25 -35.54 15.88
C MET A 31 16.21 -34.29 15.00
N ARG A 32 16.12 -33.13 15.64
CA ARG A 32 16.14 -31.83 14.97
C ARG A 32 17.55 -31.24 15.01
N PHE A 33 17.98 -30.75 13.86
CA PHE A 33 19.19 -29.95 13.76
C PHE A 33 18.85 -28.47 13.97
N LEU A 34 19.67 -27.83 14.79
CA LEU A 34 19.63 -26.42 15.10
C LEU A 34 20.88 -25.76 14.52
N ILE A 35 20.69 -24.53 14.02
CA ILE A 35 21.75 -23.70 13.46
C ILE A 35 21.77 -22.37 14.22
N ASN A 36 22.98 -21.81 14.38
CA ASN A 36 23.16 -20.48 14.92
C ASN A 36 23.55 -19.51 13.79
N PRO A 37 22.91 -18.34 13.68
CA PRO A 37 23.20 -17.36 12.63
C PRO A 37 24.63 -16.80 12.65
N GLU A 38 25.38 -16.97 13.75
CA GLU A 38 26.75 -16.43 13.87
C GLU A 38 27.83 -17.38 13.31
N CYS A 39 27.70 -18.69 13.53
CA CYS A 39 28.70 -19.69 13.09
C CYS A 39 28.21 -20.52 11.90
N TYR A 40 26.91 -20.59 11.63
CA TYR A 40 26.32 -21.48 10.60
C TYR A 40 26.88 -22.91 10.70
N HIS A 41 26.77 -23.53 11.88
CA HIS A 41 27.11 -24.95 12.07
C HIS A 41 25.89 -25.71 12.54
N LYS A 42 25.65 -26.89 11.94
CA LYS A 42 24.54 -27.79 12.26
C LYS A 42 24.87 -28.58 13.53
N MET A 43 24.00 -28.53 14.53
CA MET A 43 24.13 -29.30 15.78
C MET A 43 22.81 -29.95 16.19
N CYS A 44 22.89 -31.09 16.86
CA CYS A 44 21.72 -31.82 17.35
C CYS A 44 21.09 -31.12 18.58
N GLU A 45 19.78 -31.20 18.76
CA GLU A 45 19.07 -30.61 19.92
C GLU A 45 19.67 -31.06 21.26
N SER A 46 19.98 -32.35 21.43
CA SER A 46 20.59 -32.87 22.67
C SER A 46 22.02 -32.37 22.90
N CYS A 47 22.77 -32.09 21.83
CA CYS A 47 24.11 -31.53 21.86
C CYS A 47 24.08 -30.05 22.29
N VAL A 48 23.15 -29.30 21.70
CA VAL A 48 22.93 -27.89 22.03
C VAL A 48 22.49 -27.76 23.49
N ASP A 49 21.55 -28.58 23.92
CA ASP A 49 21.09 -28.57 25.30
C ASP A 49 22.20 -28.94 26.28
N ARG A 50 23.04 -29.94 26.00
CA ARG A 50 24.12 -30.31 26.92
C ARG A 50 25.20 -29.23 27.03
N ILE A 51 25.65 -28.66 25.92
CA ILE A 51 26.81 -27.75 25.87
C ILE A 51 26.44 -26.33 26.32
N PHE A 52 25.25 -25.85 25.93
CA PHE A 52 24.85 -24.47 26.21
C PHE A 52 23.94 -24.31 27.44
N SER A 53 23.59 -25.40 28.14
CA SER A 53 22.90 -25.29 29.44
C SER A 53 23.83 -24.84 30.57
N SER A 54 25.14 -25.09 30.47
CA SER A 54 26.14 -24.63 31.44
C SER A 54 26.49 -23.14 31.30
N GLY A 55 25.94 -22.44 30.32
CA GLY A 55 26.20 -21.02 30.06
C GLY A 55 26.63 -20.76 28.60
N PRO A 56 26.99 -19.50 28.27
CA PRO A 56 27.51 -19.16 26.94
C PRO A 56 28.85 -19.87 26.72
N ALA A 57 28.87 -20.82 25.79
CA ALA A 57 30.06 -21.57 25.40
C ALA A 57 30.47 -21.20 23.97
N ASN A 58 31.71 -21.53 23.61
CA ASN A 58 32.16 -21.45 22.22
C ASN A 58 31.63 -22.61 21.40
N CYS A 59 31.53 -22.42 20.09
CA CYS A 59 31.20 -23.51 19.17
C CYS A 59 32.29 -24.61 19.23
N PRO A 60 31.94 -25.91 19.34
CA PRO A 60 32.91 -27.01 19.43
C PRO A 60 33.43 -27.47 18.05
N VAL A 61 33.06 -26.80 16.96
CA VAL A 61 33.48 -27.16 15.60
C VAL A 61 34.89 -26.63 15.35
N ALA A 62 35.77 -27.48 14.81
CA ALA A 62 37.15 -27.13 14.49
C ALA A 62 37.18 -25.89 13.56
N GLY A 63 37.75 -24.79 14.05
CA GLY A 63 37.85 -23.52 13.32
C GLY A 63 36.79 -22.45 13.67
N CYS A 64 35.74 -22.74 14.46
CA CYS A 64 34.84 -21.70 14.99
C CYS A 64 35.06 -21.52 16.50
N HIS A 65 35.51 -20.35 16.92
CA HIS A 65 35.62 -19.99 18.35
C HIS A 65 34.59 -18.94 18.79
N LYS A 66 33.53 -18.72 18.01
CA LYS A 66 32.51 -17.72 18.36
C LYS A 66 31.71 -18.19 19.57
N THR A 67 31.44 -17.27 20.50
CA THR A 67 30.65 -17.51 21.71
C THR A 67 29.16 -17.49 21.38
N LEU A 68 28.47 -18.60 21.61
CA LEU A 68 27.07 -18.78 21.25
C LEU A 68 26.17 -18.89 22.49
N ARG A 69 24.91 -18.48 22.35
CA ARG A 69 23.86 -18.58 23.40
C ARG A 69 22.76 -19.54 22.95
N LYS A 70 22.17 -20.27 23.90
CA LYS A 70 21.08 -21.24 23.66
C LYS A 70 19.87 -20.63 22.93
N ASN A 71 19.46 -19.42 23.29
CA ASN A 71 18.25 -18.80 22.71
C ASN A 71 18.42 -18.34 21.25
N ARG A 72 19.66 -18.28 20.75
CA ARG A 72 19.94 -17.86 19.36
C ARG A 72 20.01 -19.05 18.39
N PHE A 73 19.78 -20.28 18.85
CA PHE A 73 19.65 -21.43 17.96
C PHE A 73 18.25 -21.45 17.32
N ARG A 74 18.21 -21.61 16.00
CA ARG A 74 16.98 -21.68 15.19
C ARG A 74 16.94 -23.02 14.45
N LYS A 75 15.73 -23.50 14.17
CA LYS A 75 15.54 -24.69 13.33
C LYS A 75 15.90 -24.35 11.88
N GLN A 76 16.65 -25.24 11.25
CA GLN A 76 16.98 -25.16 9.83
C GLN A 76 15.67 -25.17 9.02
N THR A 77 15.50 -24.19 8.13
CA THR A 77 14.35 -24.13 7.20
C THR A 77 14.72 -24.60 5.80
N PHE A 78 15.99 -24.49 5.43
CA PHE A 78 16.50 -24.88 4.10
C PHE A 78 17.67 -25.84 4.24
N GLU A 79 17.79 -26.83 3.35
CA GLU A 79 18.85 -27.86 3.39
C GLU A 79 20.26 -27.26 3.24
N ASP A 80 20.38 -26.22 2.41
CA ASP A 80 21.63 -25.51 2.08
C ASP A 80 21.96 -24.38 3.04
N ILE A 81 23.16 -24.44 3.61
CA ILE A 81 23.63 -23.45 4.58
C ILE A 81 23.99 -22.09 3.95
N HIS A 82 24.37 -22.11 2.66
CA HIS A 82 24.66 -20.88 1.92
C HIS A 82 23.39 -20.06 1.72
N VAL A 83 22.28 -20.72 1.38
CA VAL A 83 20.97 -20.09 1.21
C VAL A 83 20.47 -19.54 2.55
N GLU A 84 20.64 -20.26 3.66
CA GLU A 84 20.26 -19.72 4.98
C GLU A 84 21.05 -18.46 5.34
N ARG A 85 22.37 -18.45 5.08
CA ARG A 85 23.20 -17.26 5.27
C ARG A 85 22.71 -16.09 4.43
N GLU A 86 22.41 -16.32 3.15
CA GLU A 86 21.89 -15.29 2.27
C GLU A 86 20.54 -14.76 2.76
N VAL A 87 19.62 -15.63 3.17
CA VAL A 87 18.30 -15.24 3.68
C VAL A 87 18.41 -14.42 4.96
N ASP A 88 19.30 -14.79 5.88
CA ASP A 88 19.51 -14.06 7.13
C ASP A 88 20.17 -12.69 6.87
N ILE A 89 21.19 -12.62 6.00
CA ILE A 89 21.81 -11.34 5.57
C ILE A 89 20.77 -10.46 4.87
N ARG A 90 20.03 -11.00 3.90
CA ARG A 90 18.99 -10.27 3.16
C ARG A 90 17.93 -9.73 4.12
N ARG A 91 17.48 -10.54 5.10
CA ARG A 91 16.51 -10.09 6.12
C ARG A 91 17.08 -8.97 6.99
N HIS A 92 18.33 -9.09 7.42
CA HIS A 92 18.98 -8.05 8.20
C HIS A 92 19.07 -6.74 7.42
N VAL A 93 19.57 -6.80 6.18
CA VAL A 93 19.72 -5.64 5.30
C VAL A 93 18.36 -5.04 4.95
N MET A 94 17.33 -5.84 4.65
CA MET A 94 15.96 -5.36 4.39
C MET A 94 15.34 -4.66 5.61
N THR A 95 15.67 -5.11 6.83
CA THR A 95 15.17 -4.48 8.06
C THR A 95 15.80 -3.09 8.28
N VAL A 96 17.06 -2.92 7.89
CA VAL A 96 17.81 -1.65 7.99
C VAL A 96 17.46 -0.70 6.83
N LEU A 97 17.35 -1.22 5.60
CA LEU A 97 17.03 -0.50 4.36
C LEU A 97 15.54 -0.60 4.02
N ASN A 98 14.67 -0.26 4.97
CA ASN A 98 13.21 -0.40 4.87
C ASN A 98 12.51 0.84 4.28
N ARG A 99 13.06 1.42 3.21
CA ARG A 99 12.42 2.54 2.50
C ARG A 99 11.36 2.04 1.52
N ARG A 100 10.29 2.81 1.37
CA ARG A 100 9.16 2.52 0.46
C ARG A 100 9.32 3.30 -0.84
N GLU A 101 8.77 2.78 -1.94
CA GLU A 101 8.75 3.44 -3.25
C GLU A 101 8.15 4.86 -3.18
N GLU A 102 7.16 5.06 -2.30
CA GLU A 102 6.48 6.35 -2.11
C GLU A 102 7.39 7.47 -1.57
N GLU A 103 8.52 7.12 -0.94
CA GLU A 103 9.50 8.08 -0.40
C GLU A 103 10.41 8.67 -1.50
N PHE A 104 10.40 8.09 -2.70
CA PHE A 104 11.26 8.52 -3.81
C PHE A 104 10.51 9.42 -4.81
N ASP A 105 11.18 10.44 -5.31
CA ASP A 105 10.66 11.38 -6.30
C ASP A 105 10.48 10.71 -7.67
N SER A 106 11.47 9.91 -8.08
CA SER A 106 11.54 9.23 -9.37
C SER A 106 11.60 7.72 -9.19
N LYS A 107 10.96 7.00 -10.11
CA LYS A 107 11.07 5.54 -10.19
C LYS A 107 12.51 5.08 -10.45
N LEU A 108 13.28 5.86 -11.20
CA LEU A 108 14.68 5.52 -11.50
C LEU A 108 15.56 5.55 -10.23
N ASP A 109 15.29 6.47 -9.31
CA ASP A 109 16.01 6.55 -8.03
C ASP A 109 15.65 5.38 -7.11
N TRP A 110 14.39 4.92 -7.16
CA TRP A 110 13.97 3.69 -6.49
C TRP A 110 14.67 2.46 -7.06
N ASP A 111 14.73 2.32 -8.40
CA ASP A 111 15.39 1.19 -9.05
C ASP A 111 16.90 1.18 -8.73
N ASN A 112 17.57 2.34 -8.78
CA ASN A 112 18.98 2.47 -8.37
C ASN A 112 19.20 2.10 -6.89
N PHE A 113 18.27 2.46 -5.99
CA PHE A 113 18.34 2.10 -4.59
C PHE A 113 18.19 0.58 -4.38
N LEU A 114 17.32 -0.07 -5.14
CA LEU A 114 17.19 -1.53 -5.13
C LEU A 114 18.46 -2.21 -5.60
N GLU A 115 19.10 -1.71 -6.67
CA GLU A 115 20.40 -2.23 -7.14
C GLU A 115 21.49 -2.08 -6.08
N GLN A 116 21.62 -0.90 -5.46
CA GLN A 116 22.57 -0.68 -4.36
C GLN A 116 22.32 -1.61 -3.18
N ARG A 117 21.05 -1.88 -2.85
CA ARG A 117 20.69 -2.83 -1.79
C ARG A 117 21.16 -4.24 -2.13
N GLU A 118 20.92 -4.71 -3.36
CA GLU A 118 21.37 -6.04 -3.77
C GLU A 118 22.90 -6.13 -3.90
N GLU A 119 23.58 -5.06 -4.29
CA GLU A 119 25.06 -4.98 -4.29
C GLU A 119 25.62 -5.15 -2.87
N ILE A 120 25.04 -4.47 -1.88
CA ILE A 120 25.42 -4.64 -0.46
C ILE A 120 25.17 -6.09 -0.02
N ILE A 121 24.01 -6.67 -0.34
CA ILE A 121 23.69 -8.07 0.00
C ILE A 121 24.71 -9.02 -0.64
N PHE A 122 25.03 -8.84 -1.92
CA PHE A 122 25.97 -9.67 -2.66
C PHE A 122 27.38 -9.60 -2.07
N ASN A 123 27.83 -8.40 -1.71
CA ASN A 123 29.13 -8.20 -1.06
C ASN A 123 29.20 -8.90 0.30
N LEU A 124 28.14 -8.81 1.12
CA LEU A 124 28.07 -9.51 2.41
C LEU A 124 28.02 -11.04 2.27
N VAL A 125 27.27 -11.57 1.30
CA VAL A 125 27.13 -13.02 1.06
C VAL A 125 28.45 -13.64 0.61
N ASN A 126 29.16 -12.96 -0.30
CA ASN A 126 30.43 -13.43 -0.85
C ASN A 126 31.64 -13.07 0.03
N GLY A 127 31.46 -12.26 1.07
CA GLY A 127 32.53 -11.83 1.97
C GLY A 127 33.52 -10.85 1.33
N ILE A 128 33.07 -10.07 0.34
CA ILE A 128 33.87 -9.05 -0.34
C ILE A 128 33.65 -7.73 0.40
N ASP A 129 34.72 -7.16 0.96
CA ASP A 129 34.70 -5.84 1.62
C ASP A 129 33.67 -5.69 2.77
N VAL A 130 33.58 -6.70 3.63
CA VAL A 130 32.66 -6.77 4.79
C VAL A 130 32.80 -5.54 5.70
N GLY A 131 34.03 -5.06 5.91
CA GLY A 131 34.27 -3.92 6.80
C GLY A 131 33.70 -2.59 6.29
N LYS A 132 33.82 -2.31 4.98
CA LYS A 132 33.25 -1.08 4.41
C LYS A 132 31.74 -1.14 4.31
N THR A 133 31.21 -2.29 3.87
CA THR A 133 29.75 -2.49 3.76
C THR A 133 29.06 -2.44 5.12
N GLU A 134 29.65 -3.02 6.17
CA GLU A 134 29.15 -2.88 7.55
C GLU A 134 29.24 -1.43 8.05
N ALA A 135 30.32 -0.71 7.75
CA ALA A 135 30.46 0.70 8.13
C ALA A 135 29.40 1.58 7.42
N ASP A 136 29.12 1.32 6.16
CA ASP A 136 28.11 2.08 5.39
C ASP A 136 26.69 1.74 5.85
N LEU A 137 26.42 0.47 6.19
CA LEU A 137 25.18 0.05 6.87
C LEU A 137 25.01 0.76 8.23
N GLN A 138 26.07 0.88 9.03
CA GLN A 138 26.02 1.55 10.32
C GLN A 138 25.79 3.06 10.20
N LYS A 139 26.45 3.74 9.26
CA LYS A 139 26.21 5.16 8.97
C LYS A 139 24.75 5.37 8.57
N TYR A 140 24.26 4.56 7.62
CA TYR A 140 22.89 4.64 7.18
C TYR A 140 21.88 4.39 8.31
N ALA A 141 22.13 3.38 9.15
CA ALA A 141 21.28 3.06 10.29
C ALA A 141 21.25 4.18 11.33
N ALA A 142 22.38 4.87 11.54
CA ALA A 142 22.46 6.02 12.44
C ALA A 142 21.69 7.23 11.89
N ASP A 143 21.90 7.55 10.61
CA ASP A 143 21.28 8.72 9.96
C ASP A 143 19.77 8.56 9.80
N ASN A 144 19.29 7.34 9.57
CA ASN A 144 17.89 7.06 9.22
C ASN A 144 17.11 6.32 10.30
N MET A 145 17.60 6.24 11.54
CA MET A 145 16.96 5.50 12.63
C MET A 145 15.49 5.92 12.85
N GLY A 146 15.18 7.20 12.70
CA GLY A 146 13.83 7.74 12.83
C GLY A 146 12.88 7.23 11.75
N SER A 147 13.29 7.31 10.49
CA SER A 147 12.52 6.83 9.34
C SER A 147 12.35 5.30 9.39
N ILE A 148 13.40 4.58 9.77
CA ILE A 148 13.36 3.12 9.91
C ILE A 148 12.29 2.71 10.92
N ARG A 149 12.26 3.34 12.10
CA ARG A 149 11.28 3.02 13.14
C ARG A 149 9.86 3.39 12.71
N ALA A 150 9.67 4.51 12.02
CA ALA A 150 8.36 4.91 11.51
C ALA A 150 7.83 3.92 10.48
N ASN A 151 8.67 3.51 9.53
CA ASN A 151 8.31 2.54 8.49
C ASN A 151 8.04 1.15 9.07
N GLN A 152 8.84 0.69 10.04
CA GLN A 152 8.59 -0.57 10.77
C GLN A 152 7.26 -0.53 11.53
N ALA A 153 6.91 0.61 12.15
CA ALA A 153 5.64 0.76 12.84
C ALA A 153 4.45 0.76 11.88
N LEU A 154 4.59 1.33 10.68
CA LEU A 154 3.57 1.28 9.63
C LEU A 154 3.38 -0.16 9.11
N GLU A 155 4.47 -0.85 8.81
CA GLU A 155 4.43 -2.26 8.38
C GLU A 155 3.77 -3.15 9.45
N ALA A 156 4.11 -2.96 10.73
CA ALA A 156 3.48 -3.70 11.83
C ALA A 156 1.97 -3.44 11.93
N LYS A 157 1.53 -2.19 11.71
CA LYS A 157 0.10 -1.83 11.66
C LYS A 157 -0.61 -2.47 10.47
N GLU A 158 0.03 -2.50 9.30
CA GLU A 158 -0.53 -3.14 8.10
C GLU A 158 -0.68 -4.65 8.31
N VAL A 159 0.36 -5.32 8.81
CA VAL A 159 0.32 -6.77 9.11
C VAL A 159 -0.75 -7.10 10.14
N THR A 160 -0.85 -6.33 11.23
CA THR A 160 -1.90 -6.54 12.25
C THR A 160 -3.30 -6.33 11.68
N SER A 161 -3.53 -5.25 10.92
CA SER A 161 -4.82 -4.99 10.28
C SER A 161 -5.20 -6.08 9.26
N PHE A 162 -4.23 -6.64 8.54
CA PHE A 162 -4.44 -7.75 7.62
C PHE A 162 -4.81 -9.03 8.36
N GLN A 163 -4.11 -9.35 9.45
CA GLN A 163 -4.41 -10.50 10.30
C GLN A 163 -5.79 -10.38 10.95
N GLU A 164 -6.16 -9.21 11.45
CA GLU A 164 -7.50 -8.93 11.98
C GLU A 164 -8.59 -9.16 10.93
N ARG A 165 -8.37 -8.68 9.70
CA ARG A 165 -9.30 -8.91 8.58
C ARG A 165 -9.44 -10.39 8.24
N GLN A 166 -8.33 -11.13 8.20
CA GLN A 166 -8.35 -12.58 7.98
C GLN A 166 -9.10 -13.31 9.10
N ASN A 167 -8.89 -12.93 10.36
CA ASN A 167 -9.59 -13.51 11.50
C ASN A 167 -11.10 -13.22 11.46
N GLN A 168 -11.49 -11.98 11.16
CA GLN A 168 -12.89 -11.59 10.99
C GLN A 168 -13.57 -12.39 9.86
N GLU A 169 -12.88 -12.59 8.74
CA GLU A 169 -13.40 -13.40 7.63
C GLU A 169 -13.60 -14.87 8.05
N GLN A 170 -12.64 -15.44 8.79
CA GLN A 170 -12.73 -16.80 9.31
C GLN A 170 -13.85 -16.95 10.36
N GLU A 171 -14.02 -15.97 11.23
CA GLU A 171 -15.10 -15.93 12.23
C GLU A 171 -16.46 -15.83 11.55
N LEU A 172 -16.63 -14.93 10.58
CA LEU A 172 -17.86 -14.83 9.79
C LEU A 172 -18.16 -16.12 9.03
N ALA A 173 -17.14 -16.78 8.49
CA ALA A 173 -17.30 -18.09 7.84
C ALA A 173 -17.71 -19.18 8.84
N ARG A 174 -17.15 -19.16 10.07
CA ARG A 174 -17.54 -20.08 11.15
C ARG A 174 -18.98 -19.84 11.59
N MET A 175 -19.38 -18.59 11.83
CA MET A 175 -20.75 -18.21 12.18
C MET A 175 -21.73 -18.62 11.09
N ARG A 176 -21.37 -18.45 9.82
CA ARG A 176 -22.21 -18.90 8.69
C ARG A 176 -22.39 -20.42 8.67
N ARG A 177 -21.35 -21.20 8.98
CA ARG A 177 -21.45 -22.66 9.08
C ARG A 177 -22.29 -23.10 10.26
N GLN A 178 -22.20 -22.40 11.39
CA GLN A 178 -23.02 -22.68 12.58
C GLN A 178 -24.49 -22.33 12.32
N ALA A 179 -24.77 -21.16 11.78
CA ALA A 179 -26.12 -20.74 11.39
C ALA A 179 -26.77 -21.74 10.41
N ALA A 180 -26.04 -22.20 9.38
CA ALA A 180 -26.57 -23.21 8.46
C ALA A 180 -26.88 -24.56 9.12
N ARG A 181 -26.14 -24.94 10.19
CA ARG A 181 -26.45 -26.15 10.97
C ARG A 181 -27.67 -25.95 11.85
N GLU A 182 -27.77 -24.80 12.51
CA GLU A 182 -28.92 -24.45 13.35
C GLU A 182 -30.20 -24.32 12.52
N GLU A 183 -30.14 -23.72 11.33
CA GLU A 183 -31.25 -23.67 10.38
C GLU A 183 -31.73 -25.08 10.01
N TYR A 184 -30.81 -25.98 9.63
CA TYR A 184 -31.16 -27.37 9.32
C TYR A 184 -31.76 -28.12 10.52
N GLU A 185 -31.22 -27.92 11.73
CA GLU A 185 -31.77 -28.54 12.94
C GLU A 185 -33.16 -28.00 13.30
N ASN A 186 -33.38 -26.69 13.15
CA ASN A 186 -34.67 -26.05 13.38
C ASN A 186 -35.71 -26.52 12.37
N GLU A 187 -35.37 -26.54 11.07
CA GLU A 187 -36.23 -27.11 10.03
C GLU A 187 -36.64 -28.55 10.35
N ARG A 188 -35.68 -29.37 10.79
CA ARG A 188 -35.95 -30.76 11.19
C ARG A 188 -36.89 -30.83 12.40
N LYS A 189 -36.69 -30.00 13.43
CA LYS A 189 -37.57 -29.95 14.62
C LYS A 189 -38.98 -29.51 14.24
N GLU A 190 -39.12 -28.54 13.35
CA GLU A 190 -40.42 -28.03 12.92
C GLU A 190 -41.21 -29.03 12.08
N LEU A 191 -40.53 -29.82 11.24
CA LEU A 191 -41.15 -30.94 10.53
C LEU A 191 -41.66 -32.00 11.50
N LEU A 192 -40.89 -32.33 12.54
CA LEU A 192 -41.31 -33.27 13.57
C LEU A 192 -42.48 -32.73 14.39
N ALA A 193 -42.42 -31.48 14.85
CA ALA A 193 -43.51 -30.83 15.58
C ALA A 193 -44.78 -30.75 14.72
N GLY A 194 -44.67 -30.40 13.43
CA GLY A 194 -45.80 -30.40 12.50
C GLY A 194 -46.42 -31.79 12.32
N ARG A 195 -45.60 -32.86 12.33
CA ARG A 195 -46.08 -34.24 12.30
C ARG A 195 -46.77 -34.64 13.61
N GLU A 196 -46.20 -34.27 14.75
CA GLU A 196 -46.75 -34.53 16.09
C GLU A 196 -48.07 -33.80 16.32
N ASP A 197 -48.21 -32.56 15.86
CA ASP A 197 -49.46 -31.79 15.91
C ASP A 197 -50.58 -32.49 15.14
N VAL A 198 -50.27 -33.00 13.93
CA VAL A 198 -51.22 -33.75 13.11
C VAL A 198 -51.59 -35.08 13.79
N LEU A 199 -50.62 -35.81 14.34
CA LEU A 199 -50.87 -37.05 15.09
C LEU A 199 -51.71 -36.81 16.34
N THR A 200 -51.47 -35.72 17.07
CA THR A 200 -52.22 -35.34 18.27
C THR A 200 -53.68 -35.01 17.94
N ARG A 201 -53.92 -34.32 16.82
CA ARG A 201 -55.28 -34.06 16.31
C ARG A 201 -55.99 -35.32 15.83
N LEU A 202 -55.27 -36.28 15.27
CA LEU A 202 -55.82 -37.58 14.90
C LEU A 202 -56.15 -38.44 16.13
N ALA A 203 -55.32 -38.37 17.18
CA ALA A 203 -55.51 -39.10 18.43
C ALA A 203 -56.69 -38.58 19.27
N SER A 204 -56.98 -37.27 19.22
CA SER A 204 -58.12 -36.66 19.91
C SER A 204 -59.42 -36.68 19.10
N GLY A 205 -59.35 -36.97 17.80
CA GLY A 205 -60.50 -37.00 16.87
C GLY A 205 -61.28 -38.32 16.88
N ARG A 206 -62.51 -38.28 16.35
CA ARG A 206 -63.32 -39.50 16.13
C ARG A 206 -62.86 -40.22 14.86
N PRO A 207 -63.02 -41.56 14.75
CA PRO A 207 -62.53 -42.34 13.61
C PRO A 207 -63.16 -41.94 12.26
N ALA A 208 -64.38 -41.39 12.25
CA ALA A 208 -65.03 -40.88 11.04
C ALA A 208 -64.39 -39.58 10.49
N ASP A 209 -63.72 -38.80 11.36
CA ASP A 209 -63.17 -37.49 11.02
C ASP A 209 -61.68 -37.55 10.60
N ALA A 210 -61.03 -38.71 10.76
CA ALA A 210 -59.61 -38.91 10.45
C ALA A 210 -59.24 -38.53 9.00
N ALA A 211 -60.12 -38.84 8.04
CA ALA A 211 -59.91 -38.52 6.62
C ALA A 211 -60.11 -37.03 6.30
N ALA A 212 -60.87 -36.30 7.12
CA ALA A 212 -61.02 -34.85 7.01
C ALA A 212 -59.81 -34.13 7.65
N ILE A 213 -59.40 -34.58 8.84
CA ILE A 213 -58.25 -34.05 9.60
C ILE A 213 -56.94 -34.22 8.82
N ALA A 214 -56.73 -35.36 8.13
CA ALA A 214 -55.54 -35.57 7.30
C ALA A 214 -55.47 -34.60 6.09
N ARG A 215 -56.61 -34.36 5.42
CA ARG A 215 -56.70 -33.42 4.29
C ARG A 215 -56.54 -31.97 4.73
N GLU A 216 -57.06 -31.62 5.91
CA GLU A 216 -56.89 -30.30 6.51
C GLU A 216 -55.44 -30.08 6.97
N GLY A 217 -54.82 -31.07 7.62
CA GLY A 217 -53.40 -31.03 8.00
C GLY A 217 -52.47 -30.82 6.81
N GLN A 218 -52.74 -31.49 5.68
CA GLN A 218 -51.99 -31.31 4.44
C GLN A 218 -52.18 -29.91 3.83
N LYS A 219 -53.41 -29.36 3.86
CA LYS A 219 -53.70 -27.99 3.41
C LYS A 219 -53.04 -26.93 4.32
N VAL A 220 -53.03 -27.14 5.63
CA VAL A 220 -52.40 -26.23 6.60
C VAL A 220 -50.88 -26.26 6.47
N MET A 221 -50.27 -27.44 6.29
CA MET A 221 -48.85 -27.58 5.96
C MET A 221 -48.47 -26.86 4.65
N LEU A 222 -49.25 -27.04 3.58
CA LEU A 222 -49.02 -26.36 2.30
C LEU A 222 -49.10 -24.83 2.45
N LYS A 223 -50.11 -24.30 3.15
CA LYS A 223 -50.24 -22.85 3.43
C LYS A 223 -49.09 -22.30 4.28
N LYS A 224 -48.63 -23.06 5.28
CA LYS A 224 -47.50 -22.68 6.14
C LYS A 224 -46.18 -22.66 5.35
N SER A 225 -45.98 -23.63 4.46
CA SER A 225 -44.80 -23.70 3.58
C SER A 225 -44.79 -22.57 2.53
N SER A 226 -45.94 -22.19 1.97
CA SER A 226 -46.03 -21.08 1.01
C SER A 226 -45.82 -19.71 1.64
N ALA A 227 -46.34 -19.49 2.85
CA ALA A 227 -46.12 -18.24 3.60
C ALA A 227 -44.64 -18.02 3.92
N ARG A 228 -43.94 -19.07 4.37
CA ARG A 228 -42.50 -19.00 4.67
C ARG A 228 -41.64 -18.70 3.47
N ARG A 229 -41.89 -19.36 2.33
CA ARG A 229 -41.12 -19.09 1.10
C ARG A 229 -41.28 -17.62 0.66
N SER A 230 -42.46 -17.04 0.85
CA SER A 230 -42.70 -15.62 0.55
C SER A 230 -42.03 -14.66 1.54
N GLU A 231 -41.90 -15.04 2.81
CA GLU A 231 -41.20 -14.25 3.83
C GLU A 231 -39.68 -14.31 3.65
N GLU A 232 -39.11 -15.49 3.39
CA GLU A 232 -37.69 -15.67 3.07
C GLU A 232 -37.29 -14.89 1.81
N GLU A 233 -38.14 -14.89 0.76
CA GLU A 233 -37.90 -14.13 -0.46
C GLU A 233 -37.93 -12.61 -0.21
N ARG A 234 -38.87 -12.11 0.63
CA ARG A 234 -38.90 -10.71 1.07
C ARG A 234 -37.66 -10.31 1.88
N ILE A 235 -37.18 -11.19 2.77
CA ILE A 235 -35.98 -10.94 3.59
C ILE A 235 -34.73 -10.93 2.71
N ARG A 236 -34.61 -11.89 1.78
CA ARG A 236 -33.52 -11.95 0.79
C ARG A 236 -33.48 -10.71 -0.09
N GLN A 237 -34.64 -10.23 -0.55
CA GLN A 237 -34.73 -9.02 -1.37
C GLN A 237 -34.33 -7.76 -0.60
N LYS A 238 -34.70 -7.65 0.70
CA LYS A 238 -34.24 -6.56 1.58
C LYS A 238 -32.73 -6.60 1.84
N GLN A 239 -32.14 -7.77 2.06
CA GLN A 239 -30.69 -7.91 2.24
C GLN A 239 -29.90 -7.59 0.96
N ALA A 240 -30.43 -7.95 -0.21
CA ALA A 240 -29.83 -7.61 -1.50
C ALA A 240 -29.87 -6.10 -1.77
N ALA A 241 -30.97 -5.41 -1.40
CA ALA A 241 -31.10 -3.96 -1.54
C ALA A 241 -30.10 -3.19 -0.65
N LEU A 242 -29.83 -3.66 0.57
CA LEU A 242 -28.87 -3.04 1.49
C LEU A 242 -27.41 -3.21 1.04
N ARG A 243 -27.07 -4.31 0.36
CA ARG A 243 -25.72 -4.52 -0.22
C ARG A 243 -25.46 -3.69 -1.48
N GLY A 244 -26.52 -3.29 -2.20
CA GLY A 244 -26.40 -2.47 -3.41
C GLY A 244 -26.04 -1.01 -3.15
N THR A 245 -26.25 -0.50 -1.93
CA THR A 245 -26.08 0.92 -1.60
C THR A 245 -24.67 1.28 -1.08
N GLU A 246 -23.83 0.31 -0.72
CA GLU A 246 -22.48 0.57 -0.20
C GLU A 246 -21.37 0.64 -1.27
N ALA A 247 -21.68 0.31 -2.53
CA ALA A 247 -20.70 0.25 -3.63
C ALA A 247 -20.46 1.60 -4.34
N LYS A 248 -20.94 2.74 -3.82
CA LYS A 248 -20.80 4.04 -4.49
C LYS A 248 -20.32 5.14 -3.54
N LYS A 249 -19.01 5.19 -3.31
CA LYS A 249 -18.31 6.34 -2.71
C LYS A 249 -17.28 6.86 -3.74
N PRO A 250 -17.38 8.11 -4.23
CA PRO A 250 -16.49 8.60 -5.28
C PRO A 250 -15.23 9.27 -4.70
N GLY A 251 -14.07 8.84 -5.23
CA GLY A 251 -12.98 9.66 -5.77
C GLY A 251 -12.40 10.83 -4.96
N GLN A 252 -11.14 10.67 -4.54
CA GLN A 252 -10.23 11.70 -4.03
C GLN A 252 -9.33 12.20 -5.19
N PRO A 253 -9.07 13.51 -5.37
CA PRO A 253 -8.23 14.02 -6.45
C PRO A 253 -6.75 14.08 -6.09
N THR A 254 -5.90 13.77 -7.07
CA THR A 254 -4.43 13.83 -7.08
C THR A 254 -3.93 15.22 -7.51
N ALA A 255 -2.87 15.75 -6.89
CA ALA A 255 -2.19 16.98 -7.33
C ALA A 255 -0.66 16.82 -7.41
N ALA A 256 -0.08 17.57 -8.35
CA ALA A 256 1.26 17.51 -8.91
C ALA A 256 2.40 18.02 -8.00
N ALA A 257 3.62 17.67 -8.40
CA ALA A 257 4.90 17.88 -7.73
C ALA A 257 5.56 19.23 -8.04
N GLU A 258 6.42 19.71 -7.13
CA GLU A 258 7.61 20.54 -7.43
C GLU A 258 8.70 20.32 -6.36
N GLU A 259 9.95 20.50 -6.80
CA GLU A 259 11.24 20.03 -6.28
C GLU A 259 11.86 20.85 -5.12
N GLY A 260 12.80 20.24 -4.37
CA GLY A 260 13.85 21.00 -3.67
C GLY A 260 14.52 20.38 -2.43
N GLY A 261 15.33 19.32 -2.59
CA GLY A 261 16.67 19.05 -2.00
C GLY A 261 16.95 19.01 -0.48
N SER A 262 17.53 17.90 0.02
CA SER A 262 18.96 17.81 0.45
C SER A 262 19.34 16.43 1.03
N GLY A 263 20.44 15.82 0.55
CA GLY A 263 21.28 14.93 1.37
C GLY A 263 21.46 13.48 0.90
N LEU A 264 22.63 13.21 0.29
CA LEU A 264 23.31 11.93 0.01
C LEU A 264 22.64 10.87 -0.88
N ILE A 265 21.31 10.81 -0.96
CA ILE A 265 20.58 10.01 -1.95
C ILE A 265 19.90 10.98 -2.92
N LYS A 266 20.11 10.77 -4.22
CA LYS A 266 19.40 11.50 -5.27
C LYS A 266 17.93 11.05 -5.25
N GLY A 267 16.98 11.98 -5.10
CA GLY A 267 15.54 11.70 -5.25
C GLY A 267 14.72 11.37 -3.99
N LEU A 268 15.09 11.88 -2.80
CA LEU A 268 14.23 11.80 -1.59
C LEU A 268 13.14 12.88 -1.59
N LYS A 269 11.87 12.46 -1.51
CA LYS A 269 10.73 13.35 -1.26
C LYS A 269 10.82 13.97 0.13
N LYS A 270 10.82 15.30 0.23
CA LYS A 270 10.54 16.00 1.49
C LYS A 270 9.08 15.72 1.90
N ILE A 271 8.88 15.23 3.12
CA ILE A 271 7.56 15.09 3.73
C ILE A 271 6.89 16.47 3.78
N LYS A 272 5.90 16.71 2.91
CA LYS A 272 5.04 17.90 2.98
C LYS A 272 4.15 17.77 4.22
N THR A 273 4.50 18.48 5.28
CA THR A 273 3.51 18.83 6.31
C THR A 273 2.39 19.59 5.60
N PRO A 274 1.12 19.17 5.67
CA PRO A 274 0.05 19.85 4.95
C PRO A 274 0.01 21.32 5.35
N GLU A 275 0.14 22.21 4.37
CA GLU A 275 -0.01 23.65 4.61
C GLU A 275 -1.42 23.90 5.15
N PRO A 276 -1.58 24.72 6.21
CA PRO A 276 -2.89 25.07 6.70
C PRO A 276 -3.68 25.74 5.57
N GLU A 277 -4.96 25.36 5.41
CA GLU A 277 -5.84 25.93 4.39
C GLU A 277 -5.75 27.46 4.44
N LYS A 278 -5.40 28.07 3.29
CA LYS A 278 -5.30 29.53 3.18
C LYS A 278 -6.63 30.14 3.63
N PRO A 279 -6.61 31.23 4.43
CA PRO A 279 -7.84 31.92 4.80
C PRO A 279 -8.69 32.22 3.56
N TYR A 280 -9.98 31.90 3.63
CA TYR A 280 -10.91 32.10 2.52
C TYR A 280 -10.90 33.55 2.04
N ASP A 281 -10.48 33.77 0.80
CA ASP A 281 -10.50 35.07 0.14
C ASP A 281 -11.85 35.27 -0.59
N PRO A 282 -12.73 36.18 -0.12
CA PRO A 282 -14.03 36.42 -0.73
C PRO A 282 -13.99 36.99 -2.16
N PHE A 283 -12.84 37.51 -2.62
CA PHE A 283 -12.70 38.06 -3.97
C PHE A 283 -11.91 37.17 -4.93
N GLY A 284 -11.45 36.00 -4.48
CA GLY A 284 -10.77 35.02 -5.34
C GLY A 284 -9.59 35.59 -6.12
N GLY A 285 -8.84 36.53 -5.52
CA GLY A 285 -7.71 37.21 -6.17
C GLY A 285 -8.06 38.39 -7.09
N ILE A 286 -9.33 38.79 -7.19
CA ILE A 286 -9.72 39.98 -7.96
C ILE A 286 -9.54 41.22 -7.08
N VAL A 287 -8.47 41.97 -7.32
CA VAL A 287 -8.22 43.24 -6.62
C VAL A 287 -8.92 44.38 -7.37
N PRO A 288 -9.85 45.13 -6.74
CA PRO A 288 -10.47 46.28 -7.37
C PRO A 288 -9.41 47.29 -7.82
N ASN A 289 -9.49 47.76 -9.07
CA ASN A 289 -8.59 48.75 -9.70
C ASN A 289 -7.17 48.27 -10.07
N GLN A 290 -6.83 47.00 -9.88
CA GLN A 290 -5.59 46.45 -10.41
C GLN A 290 -5.82 45.90 -11.82
N ARG A 291 -5.09 46.42 -12.80
CA ARG A 291 -5.08 45.93 -14.19
C ARG A 291 -3.71 45.30 -14.47
N ASP A 292 -3.69 44.22 -15.24
CA ASP A 292 -2.50 43.37 -15.40
C ASP A 292 -1.30 44.09 -16.04
N TYR A 293 -1.55 45.03 -16.94
CA TYR A 293 -0.50 45.62 -17.79
C TYR A 293 -0.14 47.06 -17.46
N PHE A 294 -0.93 47.76 -16.64
CA PHE A 294 -0.62 49.12 -16.22
C PHE A 294 -1.25 49.49 -14.89
N THR A 295 -0.54 50.32 -14.15
CA THR A 295 -1.04 50.98 -12.94
C THR A 295 -1.49 52.39 -13.30
N LEU A 296 -2.75 52.72 -13.01
CA LEU A 296 -3.25 54.09 -13.15
C LEU A 296 -2.67 54.96 -12.05
N GLN A 297 -2.11 56.11 -12.43
CA GLN A 297 -1.76 57.18 -11.51
C GLN A 297 -2.96 58.10 -11.31
N ASP A 298 -3.09 58.70 -10.12
CA ASP A 298 -4.15 59.66 -9.82
C ASP A 298 -4.01 60.98 -10.60
N HIS A 299 -2.82 61.25 -11.15
CA HIS A 299 -2.55 62.45 -11.90
C HIS A 299 -1.57 62.20 -13.04
N TYR A 300 -2.01 62.54 -14.25
CA TYR A 300 -1.15 62.67 -15.42
C TYR A 300 -1.10 64.14 -15.83
N PRO A 301 0.08 64.77 -15.86
CA PRO A 301 0.20 66.19 -16.22
C PRO A 301 -0.20 66.36 -17.68
N SER A 302 -1.25 67.16 -17.93
CA SER A 302 -1.68 67.43 -19.30
C SER A 302 -2.33 68.81 -19.39
N THR A 303 -1.91 69.56 -20.41
CA THR A 303 -2.39 70.92 -20.67
C THR A 303 -3.91 70.99 -20.90
N PHE A 304 -4.52 69.88 -21.30
CA PHE A 304 -5.95 69.77 -21.57
C PHE A 304 -6.79 69.39 -20.34
N LEU A 305 -6.29 68.53 -19.44
CA LEU A 305 -7.09 68.04 -18.30
C LEU A 305 -6.90 68.88 -17.03
N ASP A 306 -5.80 69.62 -16.92
CA ASP A 306 -5.52 70.47 -15.76
C ASP A 306 -6.61 71.56 -15.53
N PRO A 307 -7.16 72.23 -16.56
CA PRO A 307 -8.29 73.15 -16.39
C PRO A 307 -9.59 72.45 -15.99
N ILE A 308 -9.85 71.26 -16.56
CA ILE A 308 -11.08 70.48 -16.32
C ILE A 308 -11.15 70.00 -14.86
N ARG A 309 -10.00 69.75 -14.24
CA ARG A 309 -9.91 69.41 -12.81
C ARG A 309 -10.36 70.54 -11.89
N GLN A 310 -10.19 71.79 -12.30
CA GLN A 310 -10.54 72.98 -11.51
C GLN A 310 -11.98 73.46 -11.80
N ASP A 311 -12.54 73.07 -12.94
CA ASP A 311 -13.89 73.45 -13.37
C ASP A 311 -15.00 72.67 -12.63
N THR A 312 -15.64 73.34 -11.67
CA THR A 312 -16.74 72.78 -10.87
C THR A 312 -17.97 72.39 -11.68
N ARG A 313 -18.17 73.00 -12.86
CA ARG A 313 -19.28 72.67 -13.78
C ARG A 313 -19.14 71.27 -14.38
N MET A 314 -17.92 70.83 -14.66
CA MET A 314 -17.64 69.51 -15.25
C MET A 314 -17.72 68.41 -14.19
N LEU A 315 -17.22 68.69 -12.98
CA LEU A 315 -17.34 67.80 -11.83
C LEU A 315 -18.80 67.55 -11.42
N ALA A 316 -19.63 68.61 -11.41
CA ALA A 316 -21.05 68.49 -11.15
C ALA A 316 -21.81 67.70 -12.25
N GLY A 317 -21.23 67.61 -13.45
CA GLY A 317 -21.73 66.80 -14.57
C GLY A 317 -21.39 65.31 -14.48
N GLY A 318 -20.69 64.87 -13.43
CA GLY A 318 -20.33 63.46 -13.23
C GLY A 318 -19.13 63.00 -14.06
N TYR A 319 -18.31 63.92 -14.57
CA TYR A 319 -17.09 63.58 -15.30
C TYR A 319 -15.98 63.16 -14.33
N ASP A 320 -15.62 61.87 -14.34
CA ASP A 320 -14.50 61.34 -13.55
C ASP A 320 -13.21 61.26 -14.37
N LEU A 321 -12.15 61.90 -13.86
CA LEU A 321 -10.83 61.92 -14.47
C LEU A 321 -10.16 60.54 -14.42
N GLN A 322 -10.39 59.76 -13.36
CA GLN A 322 -9.81 58.42 -13.25
C GLN A 322 -10.37 57.49 -14.32
N GLU A 323 -11.68 57.55 -14.58
CA GLU A 323 -12.30 56.80 -15.66
C GLU A 323 -11.75 57.22 -17.04
N TYR A 324 -11.58 58.53 -17.27
CA TYR A 324 -10.98 59.05 -18.50
C TYR A 324 -9.55 58.51 -18.71
N TYR A 325 -8.69 58.58 -17.70
CA TYR A 325 -7.35 58.00 -17.75
C TYR A 325 -7.40 56.49 -18.01
N SER A 326 -8.32 55.79 -17.37
CA SER A 326 -8.51 54.36 -17.56
C SER A 326 -8.90 54.00 -18.98
N ARG A 327 -9.72 54.84 -19.63
CA ARG A 327 -10.21 54.62 -21.00
C ARG A 327 -9.15 54.97 -22.02
N THR A 328 -8.44 56.09 -21.85
CA THR A 328 -7.38 56.50 -22.77
C THR A 328 -6.18 55.56 -22.71
N MET A 329 -5.78 55.11 -21.52
CA MET A 329 -4.73 54.10 -21.38
C MET A 329 -5.18 52.77 -21.99
N LEU A 330 -6.43 52.34 -21.76
CA LEU A 330 -6.95 51.13 -22.39
C LEU A 330 -7.01 51.29 -23.92
N GLU A 331 -7.47 52.40 -24.47
CA GLU A 331 -7.52 52.63 -25.92
C GLU A 331 -6.12 52.68 -26.55
N ALA A 332 -5.16 53.32 -25.87
CA ALA A 332 -3.77 53.36 -26.31
C ALA A 332 -3.12 51.96 -26.35
N PHE A 333 -3.40 51.12 -25.35
CA PHE A 333 -2.78 49.80 -25.23
C PHE A 333 -3.60 48.64 -25.83
N ALA A 334 -4.92 48.80 -26.01
CA ALA A 334 -5.81 47.77 -26.56
C ALA A 334 -5.55 47.48 -28.05
N GLY A 335 -4.87 48.37 -28.77
CA GLY A 335 -4.42 48.15 -30.15
C GLY A 335 -3.00 47.60 -30.29
N LEU A 336 -2.23 47.56 -29.19
CA LEU A 336 -0.84 47.07 -29.15
C LEU A 336 -0.72 45.66 -28.52
N GLY A 337 -1.86 45.08 -28.10
CA GLY A 337 -1.93 43.85 -27.30
C GLY A 337 -1.95 42.53 -28.06
N CYS A 338 -1.64 42.49 -29.36
CA CYS A 338 -1.40 41.24 -30.07
C CYS A 338 0.09 40.88 -30.03
N PHE A 339 0.53 40.27 -28.93
CA PHE A 339 1.85 39.66 -28.86
C PHE A 339 1.79 38.31 -29.59
N ILE A 340 2.18 38.31 -30.87
CA ILE A 340 2.19 37.11 -31.71
C ILE A 340 2.95 35.96 -31.02
N ASP A 341 4.02 36.27 -30.28
CA ASP A 341 4.80 35.28 -29.54
C ASP A 341 4.00 34.60 -28.42
N ASP A 342 3.17 35.32 -27.67
CA ASP A 342 2.35 34.76 -26.59
C ASP A 342 1.17 33.95 -27.16
N GLU A 343 0.52 34.45 -28.22
CA GLU A 343 -0.57 33.73 -28.89
C GLU A 343 -0.08 32.46 -29.60
N VAL A 344 1.10 32.51 -30.23
CA VAL A 344 1.73 31.33 -30.86
C VAL A 344 2.16 30.33 -29.79
N SER A 345 2.72 30.80 -28.67
CA SER A 345 3.10 29.94 -27.55
C SER A 345 1.88 29.25 -26.92
N GLN A 346 0.76 29.96 -26.75
CA GLN A 346 -0.48 29.37 -26.25
C GLN A 346 -1.10 28.39 -27.26
N ARG A 347 -1.09 28.70 -28.57
CA ARG A 347 -1.53 27.76 -29.61
C ARG A 347 -0.68 26.50 -29.65
N GLN A 348 0.65 26.63 -29.53
CA GLN A 348 1.56 25.51 -29.46
C GLN A 348 1.31 24.70 -28.18
N ALA A 349 1.19 25.33 -27.02
CA ALA A 349 0.88 24.64 -25.77
C ALA A 349 -0.46 23.86 -25.83
N HIS A 350 -1.47 24.44 -26.49
CA HIS A 350 -2.76 23.77 -26.69
C HIS A 350 -2.70 22.64 -27.75
N SER A 351 -1.91 22.77 -28.82
CA SER A 351 -1.73 21.69 -29.80
C SER A 351 -0.86 20.54 -29.27
N PHE A 352 0.15 20.83 -28.46
CA PHE A 352 0.96 19.83 -27.74
C PHE A 352 0.16 19.06 -26.68
N ASN A 353 -0.90 19.63 -26.11
CA ASN A 353 -1.80 18.92 -25.18
C ASN A 353 -2.85 18.04 -25.88
N VAL A 354 -3.13 18.25 -27.17
CA VAL A 354 -4.09 17.44 -27.95
C VAL A 354 -3.40 16.28 -28.68
N MET A 355 -2.09 16.34 -28.92
CA MET A 355 -1.32 15.28 -29.58
C MET A 355 -0.22 14.72 -28.67
N LYS A 356 -0.58 13.94 -27.65
CA LYS A 356 0.32 12.90 -27.10
C LYS A 356 0.06 11.57 -27.82
N PRO A 357 0.86 11.19 -28.84
CA PRO A 357 0.87 9.82 -29.31
C PRO A 357 1.62 8.95 -28.30
N VAL A 358 0.99 7.84 -27.94
CA VAL A 358 1.61 6.69 -27.27
C VAL A 358 2.67 6.11 -28.22
N GLY A 359 3.96 6.16 -27.86
CA GLY A 359 4.95 5.25 -28.46
C GLY A 359 6.35 5.83 -28.78
N THR A 360 7.35 5.16 -28.22
CA THR A 360 8.72 4.92 -28.74
C THR A 360 9.82 6.00 -28.56
N GLN A 361 10.57 5.85 -27.47
CA GLN A 361 11.90 6.43 -27.19
C GLN A 361 13.06 5.74 -27.96
N GLY A 362 12.83 5.17 -29.14
CA GLY A 362 13.77 4.22 -29.76
C GLY A 362 14.76 4.77 -30.80
N ALA A 363 14.59 5.98 -31.33
CA ALA A 363 15.22 6.34 -32.61
C ALA A 363 16.15 7.57 -32.61
N ALA A 364 16.31 8.31 -31.50
CA ALA A 364 17.06 9.57 -31.50
C ALA A 364 18.54 9.47 -31.04
N LEU A 365 19.01 8.30 -30.59
CA LEU A 365 20.39 8.13 -30.07
C LEU A 365 21.42 7.62 -31.10
N ALA A 366 21.05 7.50 -32.39
CA ALA A 366 21.92 6.89 -33.41
C ALA A 366 22.52 7.88 -34.44
N ALA A 367 22.38 9.20 -34.27
CA ALA A 367 22.88 10.15 -35.27
C ALA A 367 23.52 11.40 -34.64
N THR A 368 24.77 11.27 -34.21
CA THR A 368 25.68 12.41 -34.03
C THR A 368 27.05 12.09 -34.61
N PRO A 369 27.56 12.82 -35.62
CA PRO A 369 28.98 12.97 -35.84
C PRO A 369 29.49 14.30 -35.25
N ALA A 370 30.75 14.25 -34.83
CA ALA A 370 31.48 15.25 -34.08
C ALA A 370 32.08 16.39 -34.92
N SER A 371 32.60 17.40 -34.20
CA SER A 371 33.41 18.57 -34.61
C SER A 371 32.60 19.85 -34.89
N ARG A 372 32.97 21.06 -34.43
CA ARG A 372 34.31 21.65 -34.27
C ARG A 372 34.37 22.76 -33.20
N ALA A 373 35.58 22.95 -32.68
CA ALA A 373 36.07 24.10 -31.93
C ALA A 373 36.19 25.39 -32.78
N GLY A 374 36.21 26.54 -32.09
CA GLY A 374 36.62 27.88 -32.56
C GLY A 374 35.42 28.76 -32.95
N GLU A 375 35.19 29.95 -32.39
CA GLU A 375 36.02 30.98 -31.75
C GLU A 375 35.38 31.54 -30.46
#